data_AF-A0A0A7KL66-F1
#
_entry.id   AF-A0A0A7KL66-F1
#
_cell.length_a   1.000
_cell.length_b   1.000
_cell.length_c   1.000
_cell.angle_alpha   90.00
_cell.angle_beta   90.00
_cell.angle_gamma   90.00
#
_symmetry.space_group_name_H-M   'P 1'
#
loop_
_entity.id
_entity.type
_entity.pdbx_description
1 polymer ?
#
loop_
_entity_poly.entity_id
_entity_poly.type
_entity_poly.pdbx_seq_one_letter_code
_entity_poly.pdbx_strand_id
1 'polypeptide(L)'
;FQNTAGPEKHQAVALRINADQAIVNRCQIRAYQDTLYAHSLRQFYGDSLISGTVDFIFGNAAVVIQNSDLQALKPMAGQKNAITAQGRIDPNQNTGTSIQKCRLVPSQDLKPVIVSFPTYLGRPWKEYSRTVVMQSSIDNHVNPKGWLEWDGNFALQTLFHGEYQNYGPGAGTAGRVNWAGYHVITDANVANDFTVAKLIQGGQWLQGTGVDFTEGL
;
A
#
# COMPACT_ATOMS: atom_id res chain seq x y z
N PHE A 1 16.42 -0.64 -6.99
CA PHE A 1 16.81 0.06 -5.75
C PHE A 1 16.79 -0.93 -4.60
N GLN A 2 17.81 -0.93 -3.74
CA GLN A 2 17.89 -1.90 -2.64
C GLN A 2 18.58 -1.31 -1.41
N ASN A 3 18.14 -1.71 -0.23
CA ASN A 3 18.85 -1.54 1.03
C ASN A 3 19.04 -2.90 1.70
N THR A 4 20.28 -3.24 2.07
CA THR A 4 20.68 -4.56 2.59
C THR A 4 20.95 -4.56 4.10
N ALA A 5 20.49 -3.55 4.84
CA ALA A 5 20.74 -3.45 6.28
C ALA A 5 20.25 -4.67 7.08
N GLY A 6 19.18 -5.32 6.64
CA GLY A 6 18.53 -6.43 7.34
C GLY A 6 17.43 -5.97 8.31
N PRO A 7 16.51 -6.85 8.71
CA PRO A 7 15.39 -6.49 9.57
C PRO A 7 15.82 -6.12 11.01
N GLU A 8 17.00 -6.56 11.46
CA GLU A 8 17.58 -6.25 12.77
C GLU A 8 18.00 -4.78 12.89
N LYS A 9 18.09 -4.05 11.77
CA LYS A 9 18.44 -2.63 11.73
C LYS A 9 17.24 -1.70 11.75
N HIS A 10 16.02 -2.24 11.86
CA HIS A 10 14.79 -1.48 11.84
C HIS A 10 14.65 -0.67 10.53
N GLN A 11 14.30 0.61 10.60
CA GLN A 11 14.03 1.46 9.43
C GLN A 11 15.25 1.55 8.50
N ALA A 12 15.07 1.12 7.24
CA ALA A 12 16.15 1.13 6.25
C ALA A 12 15.61 1.31 4.83
N VAL A 13 15.44 2.58 4.43
CA VAL A 13 14.84 2.97 3.15
C VAL A 13 15.70 2.53 1.95
N ALA A 14 15.07 1.92 0.95
CA ALA A 14 15.69 1.62 -0.35
C ALA A 14 15.47 2.73 -1.38
N LEU A 15 14.29 3.37 -1.35
CA LEU A 15 13.95 4.47 -2.24
C LEU A 15 13.09 5.51 -1.52
N ARG A 16 13.50 6.78 -1.58
CA ARG A 16 12.69 7.92 -1.14
C ARG A 16 12.44 8.83 -2.33
N ILE A 17 11.17 9.15 -2.60
CA ILE A 17 10.79 10.10 -3.65
C ILE A 17 10.06 11.29 -3.03
N ASN A 18 10.60 12.48 -3.27
CA ASN A 18 9.98 13.78 -3.00
C ASN A 18 10.09 14.64 -4.27
N ALA A 19 9.53 14.13 -5.36
CA ALA A 19 9.46 14.80 -6.65
C ALA A 19 8.02 14.70 -7.16
N ASP A 20 7.52 15.78 -7.76
CA ASP A 20 6.21 15.77 -8.39
C ASP A 20 6.30 15.11 -9.77
N GLN A 21 5.22 14.45 -10.18
CA GLN A 21 5.14 13.73 -11.47
C GLN A 21 6.24 12.67 -11.62
N ALA A 22 6.61 12.02 -10.51
CA ALA A 22 7.64 10.98 -10.52
C ALA A 22 7.06 9.65 -11.04
N ILE A 23 7.85 8.99 -11.89
CA ILE A 23 7.50 7.68 -12.48
C ILE A 23 8.55 6.67 -12.08
N VAL A 24 8.10 5.55 -11.51
CA VAL A 24 8.94 4.37 -11.27
C VAL A 24 8.32 3.20 -12.00
N ASN A 25 8.94 2.79 -13.11
CA ASN A 25 8.39 1.79 -13.99
C ASN A 25 9.37 0.63 -14.20
N ARG A 26 8.89 -0.62 -14.18
CA ARG A 26 9.72 -1.83 -14.36
C ARG A 26 10.93 -1.89 -13.43
N CYS A 27 10.74 -1.48 -12.18
CA CYS A 27 11.77 -1.43 -11.17
C CYS A 27 11.56 -2.48 -10.07
N GLN A 28 12.64 -2.86 -9.39
CA GLN A 28 12.57 -3.61 -8.15
C GLN A 28 13.02 -2.72 -7.00
N ILE A 29 12.20 -2.60 -5.96
CA ILE A 29 12.48 -1.82 -4.74
C ILE A 29 12.45 -2.79 -3.56
N ARG A 30 13.61 -3.05 -2.96
CA ARG A 30 13.77 -4.14 -1.99
C ARG A 30 14.46 -3.68 -0.72
N ALA A 31 13.82 -3.87 0.43
CA ALA A 31 14.45 -3.82 1.74
C ALA A 31 13.61 -4.66 2.72
N TYR A 32 13.68 -4.34 4.01
CA TYR A 32 12.81 -4.91 5.04
C TYR A 32 11.83 -3.83 5.51
N GLN A 33 12.10 -3.20 6.66
CA GLN A 33 11.28 -2.14 7.20
C GLN A 33 11.52 -0.81 6.44
N ASP A 34 10.43 -0.09 6.17
CA ASP A 34 10.43 1.23 5.51
C ASP A 34 11.03 1.21 4.08
N THR A 35 10.75 0.16 3.29
CA THR A 35 11.36 -0.06 1.97
C THR A 35 11.18 1.11 0.99
N LEU A 36 9.95 1.55 0.77
CA LEU A 36 9.58 2.62 -0.13
C LEU A 36 9.00 3.80 0.66
N TYR A 37 9.76 4.90 0.69
CA TYR A 37 9.29 6.17 1.22
C TYR A 37 8.70 7.04 0.11
N ALA A 38 7.42 6.82 -0.20
CA ALA A 38 6.61 7.69 -1.07
C ALA A 38 6.28 8.98 -0.31
N HIS A 39 7.29 9.84 -0.15
CA HIS A 39 7.32 10.90 0.84
C HIS A 39 6.23 11.96 0.59
N SER A 40 6.18 12.56 -0.60
CA SER A 40 5.26 13.65 -0.94
C SER A 40 5.11 13.86 -2.45
N LEU A 41 4.13 14.68 -2.85
CA LEU A 41 3.80 15.04 -4.23
C LEU A 41 3.19 13.86 -5.02
N ARG A 42 2.98 14.02 -6.33
CA ARG A 42 2.29 13.03 -7.18
C ARG A 42 3.27 12.02 -7.74
N GLN A 43 2.96 10.73 -7.59
CA GLN A 43 3.86 9.64 -7.96
C GLN A 43 3.08 8.49 -8.61
N PHE A 44 3.67 7.86 -9.61
CA PHE A 44 3.14 6.66 -10.28
C PHE A 44 4.18 5.53 -10.27
N TYR A 45 3.74 4.34 -9.87
CA TYR A 45 4.56 3.13 -9.87
C TYR A 45 3.89 2.07 -10.76
N GLY A 46 4.55 1.68 -11.86
CA GLY A 46 4.02 0.73 -12.84
C GLY A 46 4.92 -0.50 -13.01
N ASP A 47 4.31 -1.66 -13.24
CA ASP A 47 4.98 -2.92 -13.61
C ASP A 47 6.20 -3.26 -12.74
N SER A 48 6.13 -2.97 -11.44
CA SER A 48 7.26 -3.02 -10.52
C SER A 48 7.09 -4.09 -9.47
N LEU A 49 8.19 -4.43 -8.79
CA LEU A 49 8.19 -5.27 -7.59
C LEU A 49 8.61 -4.41 -6.40
N ILE A 50 7.78 -4.38 -5.37
CA ILE A 50 8.08 -3.72 -4.09
C ILE A 50 8.01 -4.79 -3.00
N SER A 51 9.12 -5.02 -2.30
CA SER A 51 9.19 -6.06 -1.27
C SER A 51 9.74 -5.56 0.04
N GLY A 52 9.07 -5.89 1.14
CA GLY A 52 9.51 -5.56 2.49
C GLY A 52 8.67 -6.20 3.59
N THR A 53 8.83 -5.71 4.82
CA THR A 53 8.21 -6.30 6.02
C THR A 53 7.27 -5.33 6.72
N VAL A 54 7.81 -4.49 7.60
CA VAL A 54 7.08 -3.49 8.40
C VAL A 54 7.00 -2.20 7.61
N ASP A 55 5.79 -1.66 7.43
CA ASP A 55 5.52 -0.35 6.83
C ASP A 55 6.23 -0.13 5.47
N PHE A 56 6.30 -1.17 4.64
CA PHE A 56 7.25 -1.15 3.53
C PHE A 56 6.85 -0.23 2.36
N ILE A 57 5.62 0.31 2.37
CA ILE A 57 5.20 1.46 1.57
C ILE A 57 4.63 2.51 2.52
N PHE A 58 5.33 3.62 2.70
CA PHE A 58 4.93 4.65 3.66
C PHE A 58 5.19 6.07 3.15
N GLY A 59 4.58 7.04 3.82
CA GLY A 59 4.68 8.45 3.49
C GLY A 59 3.33 9.11 3.25
N ASN A 60 3.36 10.30 2.64
CA ASN A 60 2.18 11.15 2.43
C ASN A 60 2.14 11.70 0.99
N ALA A 61 2.61 10.94 0.02
CA ALA A 61 2.41 11.25 -1.40
C ALA A 61 0.93 11.07 -1.81
N ALA A 62 0.55 11.68 -2.93
CA ALA A 62 -0.57 11.19 -3.73
C ALA A 62 0.03 10.15 -4.69
N VAL A 63 -0.16 8.86 -4.40
CA VAL A 63 0.55 7.78 -5.10
C VAL A 63 -0.42 6.72 -5.62
N VAL A 64 -0.25 6.35 -6.88
CA VAL A 64 -0.89 5.17 -7.48
C VAL A 64 0.18 4.14 -7.82
N ILE A 65 -0.01 2.92 -7.32
CA ILE A 65 0.77 1.74 -7.66
C ILE A 65 -0.11 0.83 -8.50
N GLN A 66 0.30 0.54 -9.74
CA GLN A 66 -0.49 -0.19 -10.71
C GLN A 66 0.27 -1.37 -11.31
N ASN A 67 -0.44 -2.47 -11.59
CA ASN A 67 0.10 -3.67 -12.28
C ASN A 67 1.39 -4.23 -11.64
N SER A 68 1.55 -4.06 -10.33
CA SER A 68 2.79 -4.34 -9.62
C SER A 68 2.64 -5.49 -8.62
N ASP A 69 3.77 -6.14 -8.31
CA ASP A 69 3.88 -7.14 -7.25
C ASP A 69 4.27 -6.47 -5.93
N LEU A 70 3.42 -6.64 -4.92
CA LEU A 70 3.69 -6.22 -3.55
C LEU A 70 4.00 -7.47 -2.73
N GLN A 71 5.30 -7.71 -2.49
CA GLN A 71 5.77 -8.95 -1.88
C GLN A 71 6.11 -8.76 -0.40
N ALA A 72 5.29 -9.32 0.49
CA ALA A 72 5.60 -9.35 1.91
C ALA A 72 6.72 -10.37 2.19
N LEU A 73 7.80 -9.95 2.84
CA LEU A 73 8.92 -10.80 3.23
C LEU A 73 8.72 -11.38 4.64
N LYS A 74 9.46 -12.43 4.99
CA LYS A 74 9.48 -12.93 6.37
C LYS A 74 10.18 -11.92 7.29
N PRO A 75 9.52 -11.41 8.36
CA PRO A 75 10.13 -10.47 9.30
C PRO A 75 10.84 -11.20 10.46
N MET A 76 11.34 -10.44 11.44
CA MET A 76 11.87 -11.04 12.68
C MET A 76 10.76 -11.64 13.55
N ALA A 77 11.15 -12.54 14.45
CA ALA A 77 10.25 -13.09 15.47
C ALA A 77 9.51 -11.98 16.23
N GLY A 78 8.20 -12.13 16.39
CA GLY A 78 7.34 -11.17 17.09
C GLY A 78 6.92 -9.93 16.28
N GLN A 79 7.49 -9.71 15.09
CA GLN A 79 7.05 -8.64 14.19
C GLN A 79 5.80 -9.04 13.40
N LYS A 80 5.05 -8.02 12.99
CA LYS A 80 3.91 -8.12 12.08
C LYS A 80 4.22 -7.31 10.84
N ASN A 81 3.91 -7.84 9.66
CA ASN A 81 4.07 -7.09 8.42
C ASN A 81 2.91 -6.12 8.24
N ALA A 82 3.20 -4.95 7.68
CA ALA A 82 2.20 -4.00 7.22
C ALA A 82 2.63 -3.50 5.84
N ILE A 83 1.80 -3.74 4.82
CA ILE A 83 2.11 -3.32 3.45
C ILE A 83 2.18 -1.79 3.38
N THR A 84 1.23 -1.10 4.01
CA THR A 84 1.17 0.36 4.00
C THR A 84 1.21 1.00 5.39
N ALA A 85 1.84 2.16 5.48
CA ALA A 85 1.75 3.07 6.63
C ALA A 85 1.57 4.52 6.13
N GLN A 86 0.33 4.84 5.71
CA GLN A 86 0.04 6.14 5.08
C GLN A 86 -0.09 7.24 6.14
N GLY A 87 0.61 8.35 5.91
CA GLY A 87 0.90 9.42 6.86
C GLY A 87 0.17 10.74 6.65
N ARG A 88 -1.06 10.74 6.13
CA ARG A 88 -1.87 11.96 5.98
C ARG A 88 -2.28 12.51 7.35
N ILE A 89 -1.94 13.77 7.60
CA ILE A 89 -2.13 14.43 8.91
C ILE A 89 -3.30 15.41 8.94
N ASP A 90 -3.82 15.81 7.79
CA ASP A 90 -4.88 16.81 7.66
C ASP A 90 -5.90 16.34 6.61
N PRO A 91 -7.22 16.40 6.90
CA PRO A 91 -8.24 15.93 5.96
C PRO A 91 -8.28 16.73 4.65
N ASN A 92 -7.79 17.97 4.64
CA ASN A 92 -7.71 18.84 3.47
C ASN A 92 -6.52 18.52 2.55
N GLN A 93 -5.60 17.65 2.98
CA GLN A 93 -4.55 17.14 2.10
C GLN A 93 -5.15 16.17 1.08
N ASN A 94 -4.81 16.40 -0.19
CA ASN A 94 -5.23 15.59 -1.33
C ASN A 94 -4.36 14.34 -1.56
N THR A 95 -3.73 13.82 -0.50
CA THR A 95 -2.74 12.73 -0.53
C THR A 95 -3.34 11.38 -0.16
N GLY A 96 -2.67 10.28 -0.49
CA GLY A 96 -3.15 8.94 -0.22
C GLY A 96 -2.43 7.88 -1.04
N THR A 97 -2.54 6.63 -0.59
CA THR A 97 -1.95 5.48 -1.28
C THR A 97 -3.04 4.67 -1.97
N SER A 98 -2.95 4.53 -3.29
CA SER A 98 -3.83 3.68 -4.10
C SER A 98 -3.05 2.51 -4.67
N ILE A 99 -3.53 1.29 -4.42
CA ILE A 99 -2.98 0.04 -4.94
C ILE A 99 -4.02 -0.56 -5.87
N GLN A 100 -3.77 -0.55 -7.18
CA GLN A 100 -4.73 -0.92 -8.21
C GLN A 100 -4.18 -2.01 -9.13
N LYS A 101 -4.95 -3.07 -9.40
CA LYS A 101 -4.54 -4.16 -10.32
C LYS A 101 -3.20 -4.79 -9.93
N CYS A 102 -2.91 -4.84 -8.64
CA CYS A 102 -1.68 -5.39 -8.09
C CYS A 102 -1.85 -6.86 -7.68
N ARG A 103 -0.73 -7.53 -7.43
CA ARG A 103 -0.71 -8.83 -6.74
C ARG A 103 -0.02 -8.68 -5.39
N LEU A 104 -0.74 -8.98 -4.32
CA LEU A 104 -0.22 -8.98 -2.96
C LEU A 104 0.12 -10.41 -2.59
N VAL A 105 1.42 -10.71 -2.48
CA VAL A 105 1.93 -12.08 -2.36
C VAL A 105 2.95 -12.22 -1.22
N PRO A 106 2.99 -13.37 -0.53
CA PRO A 106 4.08 -13.68 0.39
C PRO A 106 5.34 -14.14 -0.37
N SER A 107 6.51 -13.85 0.19
CA SER A 107 7.76 -14.48 -0.22
C SER A 107 7.77 -15.98 0.05
N GLN A 108 8.66 -16.72 -0.61
CA GLN A 108 8.70 -18.17 -0.51
C GLN A 108 8.98 -18.67 0.91
N ASP A 109 9.74 -17.93 1.70
CA ASP A 109 10.07 -18.20 3.09
C ASP A 109 9.01 -17.73 4.09
N LEU A 110 8.14 -16.78 3.71
CA LEU A 110 6.98 -16.37 4.51
C LEU A 110 5.81 -17.34 4.35
N LYS A 111 5.56 -17.85 3.13
CA LYS A 111 4.47 -18.80 2.80
C LYS A 111 4.23 -19.91 3.84
N PRO A 112 5.24 -20.69 4.28
CA PRO A 112 5.02 -21.78 5.23
C PRO A 112 4.75 -21.33 6.67
N VAL A 113 4.91 -20.04 6.98
CA VAL A 113 4.87 -19.50 8.35
C VAL A 113 3.95 -18.28 8.49
N ILE A 114 3.01 -18.07 7.56
CA ILE A 114 2.08 -16.92 7.56
C ILE A 114 1.25 -16.78 8.85
N VAL A 115 0.98 -17.89 9.54
CA VAL A 115 0.26 -17.89 10.82
C VAL A 115 1.10 -17.27 11.94
N SER A 116 2.41 -17.53 11.94
CA SER A 116 3.35 -17.02 12.94
C SER A 116 3.80 -15.57 12.66
N PHE A 117 3.69 -15.13 11.41
CA PHE A 117 4.11 -13.81 10.95
C PHE A 117 2.97 -13.17 10.16
N PRO A 118 1.94 -12.62 10.84
CA PRO A 118 0.77 -12.10 10.17
C PRO A 118 1.11 -10.85 9.35
N THR A 119 0.51 -10.75 8.16
CA THR A 119 0.60 -9.58 7.27
C THR A 119 -0.73 -8.85 7.23
N TYR A 120 -0.67 -7.52 7.22
CA TYR A 120 -1.82 -6.63 7.10
C TYR A 120 -1.66 -5.70 5.89
N LEU A 121 -2.77 -5.25 5.30
CA LEU A 121 -2.81 -4.27 4.21
C LEU A 121 -2.21 -2.92 4.63
N GLY A 122 -2.33 -2.58 5.91
CA GLY A 122 -1.65 -1.43 6.49
C GLY A 122 -2.06 -1.08 7.90
N ARG A 123 -1.49 0.02 8.39
CA ARG A 123 -1.81 0.65 9.68
C ARG A 123 -1.73 2.19 9.60
N PRO A 124 -2.53 2.92 10.39
CA PRO A 124 -2.64 4.37 10.25
C PRO A 124 -1.50 5.11 10.97
N TRP A 125 -0.39 5.38 10.25
CA TRP A 125 0.74 6.15 10.82
C TRP A 125 0.31 7.53 11.33
N LYS A 126 -0.70 8.15 10.70
CA LYS A 126 -1.24 9.46 11.05
C LYS A 126 -2.76 9.46 11.08
N GLU A 127 -3.33 10.47 11.75
CA GLU A 127 -4.75 10.55 12.13
C GLU A 127 -5.72 10.41 10.95
N TYR A 128 -5.36 10.93 9.77
CA TYR A 128 -6.21 10.90 8.57
C TYR A 128 -5.68 9.93 7.51
N SER A 129 -4.97 8.88 7.94
CA SER A 129 -4.43 7.83 7.07
C SER A 129 -5.47 7.37 6.05
N ARG A 130 -5.07 7.33 4.79
CA ARG A 130 -5.95 7.14 3.64
C ARG A 130 -5.32 6.22 2.61
N THR A 131 -5.82 4.99 2.53
CA THR A 131 -5.29 3.93 1.67
C THR A 131 -6.44 3.16 1.02
N VAL A 132 -6.34 2.87 -0.27
CA VAL A 132 -7.28 1.98 -0.97
C VAL A 132 -6.53 0.86 -1.69
N VAL A 133 -7.03 -0.36 -1.53
CA VAL A 133 -6.61 -1.53 -2.31
C VAL A 133 -7.77 -1.95 -3.19
N MET A 134 -7.59 -1.92 -4.50
CA MET A 134 -8.67 -2.16 -5.45
C MET A 134 -8.27 -3.00 -6.64
N GLN A 135 -9.21 -3.79 -7.16
CA GLN A 135 -9.05 -4.64 -8.34
C GLN A 135 -7.81 -5.53 -8.28
N SER A 136 -7.37 -5.89 -7.08
CA SER A 136 -6.09 -6.55 -6.83
C SER A 136 -6.29 -7.98 -6.37
N SER A 137 -5.34 -8.85 -6.71
CA SER A 137 -5.29 -10.21 -6.15
C SER A 137 -4.61 -10.17 -4.78
N ILE A 138 -5.25 -10.78 -3.78
CA ILE A 138 -4.75 -10.84 -2.41
C ILE A 138 -4.61 -12.31 -2.02
N ASP A 139 -3.37 -12.75 -1.78
CA ASP A 139 -3.09 -14.12 -1.33
C ASP A 139 -3.38 -14.32 0.16
N ASN A 140 -3.47 -15.57 0.61
CA ASN A 140 -3.97 -15.98 1.94
C ASN A 140 -3.10 -15.55 3.13
N HIS A 141 -1.94 -14.96 2.88
CA HIS A 141 -1.05 -14.41 3.90
C HIS A 141 -1.59 -13.14 4.59
N VAL A 142 -2.54 -12.44 3.96
CA VAL A 142 -3.19 -11.27 4.58
C VAL A 142 -4.14 -11.77 5.65
N ASN A 143 -3.94 -11.29 6.88
CA ASN A 143 -4.77 -11.65 8.02
C ASN A 143 -6.25 -11.31 7.75
N PRO A 144 -7.23 -12.13 8.17
CA PRO A 144 -8.65 -11.84 7.95
C PRO A 144 -9.10 -10.46 8.44
N LYS A 145 -8.49 -9.91 9.50
CA LYS A 145 -8.74 -8.53 9.98
C LYS A 145 -8.42 -7.47 8.92
N GLY A 146 -7.51 -7.75 7.99
CA GLY A 146 -7.09 -6.88 6.90
C GLY A 146 -6.15 -5.75 7.33
N TRP A 147 -6.55 -4.99 8.35
CA TRP A 147 -5.87 -3.79 8.81
C TRP A 147 -5.42 -3.92 10.27
N LEU A 148 -4.33 -3.25 10.62
CA LEU A 148 -3.71 -3.31 11.95
C LEU A 148 -3.79 -1.95 12.64
N GLU A 149 -4.13 -1.95 13.93
CA GLU A 149 -4.13 -0.73 14.73
C GLU A 149 -2.71 -0.12 14.78
N TRP A 150 -2.61 1.20 14.84
CA TRP A 150 -1.34 1.87 15.12
C TRP A 150 -1.04 1.84 16.61
N ASP A 151 -1.94 2.42 17.41
CA ASP A 151 -1.88 2.44 18.87
C ASP A 151 -3.31 2.61 19.45
N GLY A 152 -3.83 1.56 20.09
CA GLY A 152 -5.18 1.54 20.63
C GLY A 152 -6.25 2.00 19.61
N ASN A 153 -7.01 3.02 19.98
CA ASN A 153 -8.09 3.58 19.16
C ASN A 153 -7.65 4.77 18.28
N PHE A 154 -6.35 5.05 18.18
CA PHE A 154 -5.84 6.15 17.36
C PHE A 154 -6.29 6.02 15.89
N ALA A 155 -6.76 7.11 15.31
CA ALA A 155 -7.18 7.26 13.91
C ALA A 155 -8.36 6.38 13.44
N LEU A 156 -8.85 5.42 14.23
CA LEU A 156 -9.84 4.42 13.76
C LEU A 156 -11.18 5.01 13.28
N GLN A 157 -11.49 6.23 13.70
CA GLN A 157 -12.69 6.97 13.29
C GLN A 157 -12.46 7.93 12.11
N THR A 158 -11.22 8.37 11.90
CA THR A 158 -10.86 9.47 10.99
C THR A 158 -10.07 9.01 9.77
N LEU A 159 -9.46 7.82 9.82
CA LEU A 159 -8.82 7.18 8.68
C LEU A 159 -9.85 6.84 7.59
N PHE A 160 -9.37 6.61 6.37
CA PHE A 160 -10.16 6.04 5.27
C PHE A 160 -9.37 4.88 4.67
N HIS A 161 -9.70 3.65 5.09
CA HIS A 161 -9.12 2.42 4.56
C HIS A 161 -10.18 1.67 3.75
N GLY A 162 -9.94 1.53 2.45
CA GLY A 162 -10.94 1.02 1.52
C GLY A 162 -10.49 -0.22 0.74
N GLU A 163 -11.44 -1.13 0.49
CA GLU A 163 -11.25 -2.28 -0.40
C GLU A 163 -12.34 -2.29 -1.48
N TYR A 164 -11.97 -2.42 -2.76
CA TYR A 164 -12.91 -2.43 -3.89
C TYR A 164 -12.59 -3.54 -4.89
N GLN A 165 -13.52 -4.47 -5.12
CA GLN A 165 -13.41 -5.53 -6.14
C GLN A 165 -12.08 -6.30 -6.12
N ASN A 166 -11.50 -6.52 -4.94
CA ASN A 166 -10.35 -7.41 -4.78
C ASN A 166 -10.79 -8.87 -4.92
N TYR A 167 -9.85 -9.73 -5.28
CA TYR A 167 -10.10 -11.16 -5.47
C TYR A 167 -8.94 -12.01 -4.93
N GLY A 168 -9.13 -13.33 -4.88
CA GLY A 168 -8.16 -14.26 -4.28
C GLY A 168 -8.47 -14.59 -2.82
N PRO A 169 -7.72 -15.55 -2.24
CA PRO A 169 -8.07 -16.14 -0.96
C PRO A 169 -7.97 -15.19 0.25
N GLY A 170 -7.19 -14.11 0.17
CA GLY A 170 -7.09 -13.07 1.20
C GLY A 170 -8.06 -11.90 1.05
N ALA A 171 -8.87 -11.87 -0.02
CA ALA A 171 -9.73 -10.72 -0.35
C ALA A 171 -11.08 -10.71 0.38
N GLY A 172 -11.47 -11.79 1.06
CA GLY A 172 -12.75 -11.86 1.78
C GLY A 172 -12.84 -10.82 2.90
N THR A 173 -13.93 -10.05 2.93
CA THR A 173 -14.09 -8.93 3.86
C THR A 173 -14.92 -9.25 5.11
N ALA A 174 -15.53 -10.43 5.20
CA ALA A 174 -16.41 -10.80 6.31
C ALA A 174 -15.72 -10.83 7.70
N GLY A 175 -14.39 -11.02 7.72
CA GLY A 175 -13.58 -11.03 8.95
C GLY A 175 -12.81 -9.74 9.22
N ARG A 176 -13.06 -8.67 8.45
CA ARG A 176 -12.34 -7.41 8.55
C ARG A 176 -12.68 -6.68 9.85
N VAL A 177 -11.81 -5.74 10.21
CA VAL A 177 -12.01 -4.82 11.34
C VAL A 177 -13.34 -4.05 11.23
N ASN A 178 -13.95 -3.73 12.37
CA ASN A 178 -15.19 -2.96 12.46
C ASN A 178 -14.92 -1.49 12.83
N TRP A 179 -13.94 -0.86 12.18
CA TRP A 179 -13.60 0.54 12.40
C TRP A 179 -14.51 1.46 11.58
N ALA A 180 -14.87 2.62 12.12
CA ALA A 180 -15.71 3.57 11.38
C ALA A 180 -15.03 4.09 10.09
N GLY A 181 -13.69 4.19 10.09
CA GLY A 181 -12.90 4.55 8.92
C GLY A 181 -12.61 3.41 7.92
N TYR A 182 -13.04 2.18 8.21
CA TYR A 182 -12.89 1.06 7.28
C TYR A 182 -14.11 0.94 6.37
N HIS A 183 -13.89 0.72 5.09
CA HIS A 183 -14.93 0.67 4.08
C HIS A 183 -14.75 -0.51 3.11
N VAL A 184 -15.75 -1.38 3.05
CA VAL A 184 -15.98 -2.21 1.85
C VAL A 184 -16.64 -1.30 0.81
N ILE A 185 -15.88 -0.86 -0.18
CA ILE A 185 -16.37 0.07 -1.18
C ILE A 185 -17.23 -0.70 -2.18
N THR A 186 -18.46 -0.25 -2.37
CA THR A 186 -19.42 -0.81 -3.34
C THR A 186 -19.81 0.18 -4.43
N ASP A 187 -19.76 1.48 -4.14
CA ASP A 187 -19.95 2.55 -5.12
C ASP A 187 -18.67 2.79 -5.91
N ALA A 188 -18.73 2.60 -7.23
CA ALA A 188 -17.62 2.84 -8.14
C ALA A 188 -17.18 4.32 -8.15
N ASN A 189 -18.05 5.28 -7.81
CA ASN A 189 -17.67 6.69 -7.71
C ASN A 189 -16.66 6.93 -6.58
N VAL A 190 -16.81 6.23 -5.44
CA VAL A 190 -15.86 6.31 -4.34
C VAL A 190 -14.51 5.69 -4.73
N ALA A 191 -14.53 4.54 -5.42
CA ALA A 191 -13.30 3.91 -5.91
C ALA A 191 -12.60 4.78 -7.00
N ASN A 192 -13.38 5.47 -7.84
CA ASN A 192 -12.86 6.34 -8.90
C ASN A 192 -11.96 7.47 -8.36
N ASP A 193 -12.20 7.98 -7.15
CA ASP A 193 -11.37 9.02 -6.52
C ASP A 193 -9.91 8.58 -6.29
N PHE A 194 -9.65 7.27 -6.30
CA PHE A 194 -8.32 6.68 -6.09
C PHE A 194 -7.64 6.23 -7.38
N THR A 195 -8.25 6.49 -8.54
CA THR A 195 -7.66 6.15 -9.85
C THR A 195 -6.55 7.13 -10.24
N VAL A 196 -5.79 6.78 -11.29
CA VAL A 196 -4.74 7.63 -11.86
C VAL A 196 -5.30 9.00 -12.28
N ALA A 197 -6.50 9.04 -12.87
CA ALA A 197 -7.15 10.27 -13.30
C ALA A 197 -7.42 11.23 -12.14
N LYS A 198 -7.91 10.71 -11.01
CA LYS A 198 -8.42 11.53 -9.91
C LYS A 198 -7.39 11.83 -8.85
N LEU A 199 -6.66 10.83 -8.38
CA LEU A 199 -5.72 11.00 -7.27
C LEU A 199 -4.47 11.79 -7.70
N ILE A 200 -3.92 11.47 -8.87
CA ILE A 200 -2.64 12.03 -9.34
C ILE A 200 -2.73 12.82 -10.64
N GLN A 201 -3.94 12.99 -11.21
CA GLN A 201 -4.15 13.70 -12.47
C GLN A 201 -3.24 13.20 -13.60
N GLY A 202 -3.04 11.88 -13.65
CA GLY A 202 -2.02 11.24 -14.48
C GLY A 202 -2.17 11.46 -15.98
N GLY A 203 -3.40 11.67 -16.47
CA GLY A 203 -3.63 12.01 -17.89
C GLY A 203 -2.89 13.27 -18.36
N GLN A 204 -2.52 14.17 -17.45
CA GLN A 204 -1.79 15.41 -17.79
C GLN A 204 -0.27 15.21 -17.97
N TRP A 205 0.32 14.16 -17.40
CA TRP A 205 1.78 14.05 -17.30
C TRP A 205 2.35 12.65 -17.52
N LEU A 206 1.53 11.60 -17.47
CA LEU A 206 1.94 10.25 -17.87
C LEU A 206 1.87 10.05 -19.39
N GLN A 207 1.00 10.80 -20.07
CA GLN A 207 0.91 10.76 -21.53
C GLN A 207 2.23 11.16 -22.18
N GLY A 208 2.68 10.39 -23.18
CA GLY A 208 3.94 10.65 -23.89
C GLY A 208 5.21 10.20 -23.15
N THR A 209 5.11 9.68 -21.93
CA THR A 209 6.27 9.14 -21.18
C THR A 209 6.65 7.73 -21.61
N GLY A 210 5.78 7.04 -22.37
CA GLY A 210 5.97 5.67 -22.82
C GLY A 210 5.70 4.60 -21.76
N VAL A 211 5.14 4.99 -20.61
CA VAL A 211 4.69 4.05 -19.57
C VAL A 211 3.22 3.68 -19.79
N ASP A 212 2.92 2.40 -19.65
CA ASP A 212 1.55 1.89 -19.70
C ASP A 212 0.84 2.19 -18.38
N PHE A 213 -0.37 2.75 -18.46
CA PHE A 213 -1.22 2.99 -17.30
C PHE A 213 -2.70 2.89 -17.68
N THR A 214 -3.53 2.41 -16.75
CA THR A 214 -4.99 2.58 -16.82
C THR A 214 -5.36 3.86 -16.08
N GLU A 215 -6.07 4.76 -16.75
CA GLU A 215 -6.45 6.05 -16.16
C GLU A 215 -7.56 5.92 -15.09
N GLY A 216 -8.55 5.03 -15.31
CA GLY A 216 -9.71 4.80 -14.43
C GLY A 216 -9.75 3.41 -13.79
N LEU A 217 -10.95 2.95 -13.42
CA LEU A 217 -11.22 1.58 -12.95
C LEU A 217 -11.13 0.57 -14.10
#